data_AF-A0A9X9X0Q7-F1
#
_entry.id   AF-A0A9X9X0Q7-F1
#
_cell.length_a   1.000
_cell.length_b   1.000
_cell.length_c   1.000
_cell.angle_alpha   90.00
_cell.angle_beta   90.00
_cell.angle_gamma   90.00
#
_symmetry.space_group_name_H-M   'P 1'
#
loop_
_entity.id
_entity.type
_entity.pdbx_description
1 polymer ?
#
loop_
_entity_poly.entity_id
_entity_poly.type
_entity_poly.pdbx_seq_one_letter_code
_entity_poly.pdbx_strand_id
1 'polypeptide(L)'
;MLDVAPAPDLALLLAPGDEAEFVALCAWTTRMGRCEASWLYVVLHRGQGLWTHAYRVVPDRRPGHLAVYLERVEAGDRRGPLRDWLRARAAEADGRR
;
A
#
# COMPACT_ATOMS: atom_id res chain seq x y z
N MET A 1 3.64 -13.13 -15.17
CA MET A 1 3.16 -11.83 -15.70
C MET A 1 2.12 -11.35 -14.71
N LEU A 2 2.34 -10.21 -14.04
CA LEU A 2 1.30 -9.64 -13.18
C LEU A 2 0.18 -9.17 -14.12
N ASP A 3 -1.01 -9.76 -14.03
CA ASP A 3 -2.17 -9.21 -14.74
C ASP A 3 -2.32 -7.75 -14.29
N VAL A 4 -2.25 -6.82 -15.24
CA VAL A 4 -2.36 -5.39 -14.97
C VAL A 4 -3.84 -5.12 -14.70
N ALA A 5 -4.27 -5.43 -13.48
CA ALA A 5 -5.52 -4.92 -12.96
C ALA A 5 -5.45 -3.38 -12.92
N PRO A 6 -6.56 -2.69 -13.17
CA PRO A 6 -6.61 -1.25 -13.08
C PRO A 6 -6.17 -0.79 -11.69
N ALA A 7 -5.56 0.39 -11.60
CA ALA A 7 -5.19 0.97 -10.32
C ALA A 7 -6.43 1.03 -9.39
N PRO A 8 -6.27 0.72 -8.09
CA PRO A 8 -7.38 0.72 -7.15
C PRO A 8 -7.96 2.13 -6.96
N ASP A 9 -9.27 2.22 -6.78
CA ASP A 9 -9.93 3.42 -6.29
C ASP A 9 -9.63 3.60 -4.80
N LEU A 10 -9.02 4.74 -4.45
CA LEU A 10 -8.62 5.08 -3.08
C LEU A 10 -9.63 6.02 -2.39
N ALA A 11 -10.79 6.30 -2.99
CA ALA A 11 -11.78 7.24 -2.45
C ALA A 11 -12.25 6.89 -1.02
N LEU A 12 -12.21 5.62 -0.62
CA LEU A 12 -12.54 5.18 0.74
C LEU A 12 -11.38 5.28 1.74
N LEU A 13 -10.16 5.51 1.27
CA LEU A 13 -8.97 5.68 2.09
C LEU A 13 -8.58 7.14 2.29
N LEU A 14 -9.02 8.03 1.41
CA LEU A 14 -8.63 9.44 1.39
C LEU A 14 -9.78 10.33 1.83
N ALA A 15 -9.55 11.09 2.90
CA ALA A 15 -10.40 12.22 3.24
C ALA A 15 -10.02 13.45 2.39
N PRO A 16 -10.89 14.48 2.29
CA PRO A 16 -10.53 15.74 1.65
C PRO A 16 -9.25 16.34 2.23
N GLY A 17 -8.27 16.60 1.35
CA GLY A 17 -6.96 17.15 1.74
C GLY A 17 -5.89 16.11 2.06
N ASP A 18 -6.21 14.82 2.05
CA ASP A 18 -5.21 13.75 2.12
C ASP A 18 -4.49 13.60 0.77
N GLU A 19 -3.23 13.15 0.82
CA GLU A 19 -2.41 12.92 -0.39
C GLU A 19 -1.93 11.47 -0.42
N ALA A 20 -2.17 10.78 -1.54
CA ALA A 20 -1.62 9.45 -1.80
C ALA A 20 -0.45 9.51 -2.80
N GLU A 21 0.65 8.89 -2.43
CA GLU A 21 1.81 8.64 -3.29
C GLU A 21 1.87 7.15 -3.64
N PHE A 22 1.81 6.83 -4.93
CA PHE A 22 2.05 5.48 -5.41
C PHE A 22 3.54 5.13 -5.28
N VAL A 23 3.83 3.98 -4.67
CA VAL A 23 5.19 3.52 -4.45
C VAL A 23 5.62 2.47 -5.47
N ALA A 24 4.81 1.40 -5.63
CA ALA A 24 5.10 0.29 -6.53
C ALA A 24 3.88 -0.63 -6.73
N LEU A 25 3.92 -1.41 -7.81
CA LEU A 25 3.11 -2.60 -8.02
C LEU A 25 4.07 -3.79 -8.04
N CYS A 26 3.87 -4.74 -7.12
CA CYS A 26 4.77 -5.89 -6.97
C CYS A 26 4.01 -7.19 -6.70
N ALA A 27 4.68 -8.31 -6.89
CA ALA A 27 4.32 -9.56 -6.25
C ALA A 27 4.71 -9.49 -4.77
N TRP A 28 3.84 -9.96 -3.89
CA TRP A 28 4.08 -9.96 -2.45
C TRP A 28 3.83 -11.36 -1.88
N THR A 29 4.88 -12.03 -1.40
CA THR A 29 4.73 -13.31 -0.72
C THR A 29 4.39 -13.07 0.76
N THR A 30 3.16 -13.43 1.12
CA THR A 30 2.66 -13.37 2.50
C THR A 30 3.40 -14.36 3.40
N ARG A 31 3.25 -14.21 4.72
CA ARG A 31 3.81 -15.16 5.70
C ARG A 31 3.32 -16.61 5.53
N MET A 32 2.20 -16.83 4.84
CA MET A 32 1.63 -18.15 4.55
C MET A 32 2.11 -18.72 3.21
N GLY A 33 3.10 -18.09 2.57
CA GLY A 33 3.66 -18.53 1.28
C GLY A 33 2.79 -18.20 0.06
N ARG A 34 1.63 -17.56 0.26
CA ARG A 34 0.81 -17.10 -0.86
C ARG A 34 1.41 -15.84 -1.48
N CYS A 35 1.54 -15.84 -2.81
CA CYS A 35 1.94 -14.69 -3.61
C CYS A 35 0.71 -13.94 -4.14
N GLU A 36 0.68 -12.62 -3.99
CA GLU A 36 -0.43 -11.75 -4.42
C GLU A 36 0.10 -10.49 -5.11
N ALA A 37 -0.58 -10.02 -6.17
CA ALA A 37 -0.32 -8.72 -6.75
C ALA A 37 -0.74 -7.62 -5.77
N SER A 38 0.16 -6.66 -5.51
CA SER A 38 -0.01 -5.66 -4.46
C SER A 38 0.38 -4.27 -4.95
N TRP A 39 -0.54 -3.31 -4.83
CA TRP A 39 -0.22 -1.88 -4.96
C TRP A 39 0.20 -1.32 -3.62
N LEU A 40 1.29 -0.58 -3.62
CA LEU A 40 1.87 0.02 -2.44
C LEU A 40 1.69 1.53 -2.50
N TYR A 41 1.15 2.10 -1.42
CA TYR A 41 0.89 3.52 -1.31
C TYR A 41 1.44 4.07 0.00
N VAL A 42 1.85 5.33 -0.03
CA VAL A 42 2.10 6.13 1.16
C VAL A 42 1.09 7.27 1.16
N VAL A 43 0.33 7.40 2.25
CA VAL A 43 -0.75 8.37 2.37
C VAL A 43 -0.44 9.34 3.51
N LEU A 44 -0.48 10.63 3.22
CA LEU A 44 -0.43 11.69 4.21
C LEU A 44 -1.85 12.12 4.57
N HIS A 45 -2.27 11.82 5.79
CA HIS A 45 -3.56 12.24 6.34
C HIS A 45 -3.44 13.58 7.05
N ARG A 46 -4.45 14.45 6.85
CA ARG A 46 -4.47 15.81 7.44
C ARG A 46 -5.70 16.11 8.31
N GLY A 47 -6.74 15.28 8.25
CA GLY A 47 -8.03 15.58 8.86
C GLY A 47 -8.07 15.60 10.40
N GLN A 48 -7.21 14.83 11.08
CA GLN A 48 -7.18 14.70 12.54
C GLN A 48 -5.73 14.68 13.05
N GLY A 49 -4.98 15.71 12.69
CA GLY A 49 -3.53 15.76 12.85
C GLY A 49 -2.80 15.18 11.64
N LEU A 50 -1.48 15.41 11.61
CA LEU A 50 -0.63 15.00 10.49
C LEU A 50 -0.12 13.59 10.73
N TRP A 51 -0.48 12.65 9.86
CA TRP A 51 -0.07 11.25 9.93
C TRP A 51 0.33 10.73 8.57
N THR A 52 1.36 9.91 8.50
CA THR A 52 1.74 9.21 7.28
C THR A 52 1.55 7.70 7.44
N HIS A 53 0.76 7.10 6.56
CA HIS A 53 0.47 5.68 6.53
C HIS A 53 1.12 5.01 5.32
N ALA A 54 1.67 3.82 5.51
CA ALA A 54 2.07 2.93 4.42
C ALA A 54 1.01 1.84 4.27
N TYR A 55 0.40 1.79 3.09
CA TYR A 55 -0.65 0.84 2.75
C TYR A 55 -0.19 -0.15 1.69
N ARG A 56 -0.66 -1.39 1.84
CA ARG A 56 -0.67 -2.40 0.80
C ARG A 56 -2.12 -2.70 0.43
N VAL A 57 -2.45 -2.50 -0.84
CA VAL A 57 -3.78 -2.71 -1.39
C VAL A 57 -3.72 -3.91 -2.33
N VAL A 58 -4.61 -4.87 -2.16
CA VAL A 58 -4.69 -6.07 -3.00
C VAL A 58 -6.12 -6.28 -3.48
N PRO A 59 -6.33 -6.93 -4.64
CA PRO A 59 -7.66 -7.35 -5.05
C PRO A 59 -8.20 -8.37 -4.05
N ASP A 60 -9.43 -8.19 -3.58
CA ASP A 60 -10.12 -9.23 -2.83
C ASP A 60 -10.57 -10.35 -3.81
N ARG A 61 -10.87 -11.54 -3.28
CA ARG A 61 -11.54 -12.61 -4.03
C ARG A 61 -12.93 -12.20 -4.52
N ARG A 62 -13.58 -11.24 -3.86
CA ARG A 62 -14.87 -10.69 -4.31
C ARG A 62 -14.64 -9.62 -5.38
N PRO A 63 -15.20 -9.77 -6.60
CA PRO A 63 -15.08 -8.74 -7.64
C PRO A 63 -15.54 -7.37 -7.14
N GLY A 64 -14.76 -6.33 -7.43
CA GLY A 64 -15.04 -4.95 -6.99
C GLY A 64 -14.66 -4.63 -5.54
N HIS A 65 -14.08 -5.58 -4.80
CA HIS A 65 -13.58 -5.35 -3.45
C HIS A 65 -12.05 -5.31 -3.41
N LEU A 66 -11.52 -4.46 -2.54
CA LEU A 66 -10.11 -4.34 -2.24
C LEU A 66 -9.87 -4.71 -0.78
N ALA A 67 -8.84 -5.50 -0.52
CA ALA A 67 -8.32 -5.66 0.83
C ALA A 67 -7.18 -4.66 1.03
N VAL A 68 -7.27 -3.87 2.11
CA VAL A 68 -6.30 -2.84 2.45
C VAL A 68 -5.62 -3.23 3.75
N TYR A 69 -4.29 -3.32 3.70
CA TYR A 69 -3.44 -3.60 4.85
C TYR A 69 -2.66 -2.35 5.21
N LEU A 70 -2.78 -1.92 6.47
CA LEU A 70 -1.91 -0.91 7.05
C LEU A 70 -0.60 -1.58 7.47
N GLU A 71 0.46 -1.37 6.70
CA GLU A 71 1.77 -1.97 6.95
C GLU A 71 2.54 -1.19 8.03
N ARG A 72 2.39 0.14 8.05
CA ARG A 72 3.03 1.02 9.04
C ARG A 72 2.33 2.38 9.14
N VAL A 73 2.42 3.02 10.31
CA VAL A 73 1.92 4.37 10.60
C VAL A 73 2.99 5.17 11.33
N GLU A 74 3.17 6.44 10.95
CA GLU A 74 4.02 7.40 11.66
C GLU A 74 3.35 8.76 11.79
N ALA A 75 3.65 9.47 12.88
CA ALA A 75 3.21 10.85 13.07
C ALA A 75 4.04 11.83 12.23
N GLY A 76 3.37 12.87 11.71
CA GLY A 76 3.95 13.90 10.85
C GLY A 76 4.04 13.52 9.37
N ASP A 77 4.64 14.39 8.56
CA ASP A 77 4.98 14.09 7.16
C ASP A 77 6.28 13.27 7.13
N ARG A 78 6.12 11.96 6.95
CA ARG A 78 7.18 10.96 6.89
C ARG A 78 7.15 10.21 5.57
N ARG A 79 6.65 10.85 4.50
CA ARG A 79 6.44 10.20 3.20
C ARG A 79 7.71 9.58 2.63
N GLY A 80 8.80 10.34 2.62
CA GLY A 80 10.10 9.87 2.13
C GLY A 80 10.58 8.60 2.86
N PRO A 81 10.79 8.66 4.19
CA PRO A 81 11.21 7.48 4.96
C PRO A 81 10.27 6.27 4.83
N LEU A 82 8.95 6.47 4.86
CA LEU A 82 7.97 5.38 4.71
C LEU A 82 7.97 4.78 3.31
N ARG A 83 8.15 5.57 2.27
CA ARG A 83 8.30 5.08 0.90
C ARG A 83 9.53 4.19 0.78
N ASP A 84 10.67 4.66 1.27
CA ASP A 84 11.93 3.91 1.16
C ASP A 84 11.85 2.60 1.96
N TRP A 85 11.27 2.66 3.15
CA TRP A 85 10.95 1.48 3.96
C TRP A 85 10.02 0.50 3.22
N LEU A 86 8.94 1.00 2.62
CA LEU A 86 7.96 0.17 1.93
C LEU A 86 8.54 -0.48 0.68
N ARG A 87 9.44 0.20 -0.04
CA ARG A 87 10.21 -0.37 -1.16
C ARG A 87 11.14 -1.50 -0.71
N ALA A 88 11.89 -1.29 0.37
CA ALA A 88 12.75 -2.33 0.93
C ALA A 88 11.92 -3.55 1.36
N ARG A 89 10.78 -3.32 2.01
CA ARG A 89 9.86 -4.37 2.42
C ARG A 89 9.28 -5.14 1.23
N ALA A 90 8.95 -4.45 0.14
CA ALA A 90 8.47 -5.07 -1.09
C ALA A 90 9.52 -6.00 -1.71
N ALA A 91 10.79 -5.54 -1.77
CA ALA A 91 11.90 -6.35 -2.28
C ALA A 91 12.11 -7.63 -1.45
N GLU A 92 12.03 -7.53 -0.12
CA GLU A 92 12.08 -8.70 0.75
C GLU A 92 10.91 -9.66 0.54
N ALA A 93 9.70 -9.14 0.28
CA ALA A 93 8.50 -9.94 0.11
C ALA A 93 8.47 -10.66 -1.24
N ASP A 94 9.02 -10.06 -2.29
CA ASP A 94 9.14 -10.68 -3.62
C ASP A 94 10.21 -11.80 -3.63
N GLY A 95 11.29 -11.63 -2.86
CA GLY A 95 12.38 -12.59 -2.74
C GLY A 95 12.09 -13.84 -1.88
N ARG A 96 10.99 -13.86 -1.13
CA ARG A 96 10.56 -15.04 -0.35
C ARG A 96 9.94 -16.06 -1.31
N ARG A 97 10.72 -17.04 -1.73
CA ARG A 97 10.25 -18.27 -2.38
C ARG A 97 10.31 -19.45 -1.42
#